data_AF-A0A1W2BWD8-F1
#
_entry.id   AF-A0A1W2BWD8-F1
#
_cell.length_a   1.000
_cell.length_b   1.000
_cell.length_c   1.000
_cell.angle_alpha   90.00
_cell.angle_beta   90.00
_cell.angle_gamma   90.00
#
_symmetry.space_group_name_H-M   'P 1'
#
loop_
_entity.id
_entity.type
_entity.pdbx_description
1 polymer ?
#
loop_
_entity_poly.entity_id
_entity_poly.type
_entity_poly.pdbx_seq_one_letter_code
_entity_poly.pdbx_strand_id
1 'polypeptide(L)'
;MLRAAFPSILAILIVPTVAAAAERCGIEHAVYEEADAGSRLAFRPVGEDAAAVSHLFAVTGGTLKLDGHIMYDEDGRRPSGMIMNNCPEGDVTGDDIRACTVWTGIPYAVAAATGQIDILGPAGSQAPDAILMPGLGPAIRHSALWDKSGLKDVPWDLYEFRECKAQ
;
A
#
# COMPACT_ATOMS: atom_id res chain seq x y z
N MET A 1 13.03 -38.43 -65.20
CA MET A 1 12.20 -37.42 -64.52
C MET A 1 12.69 -37.33 -63.08
N LEU A 2 13.53 -36.35 -62.75
CA LEU A 2 14.14 -36.19 -61.43
C LEU A 2 13.45 -35.01 -60.73
N ARG A 3 12.66 -35.27 -59.69
CA ARG A 3 11.97 -34.23 -58.90
C ARG A 3 12.98 -33.61 -57.93
N ALA A 4 13.29 -32.32 -58.13
CA ALA A 4 13.98 -31.51 -57.15
C ALA A 4 13.02 -31.12 -56.03
N ALA A 5 13.34 -31.49 -54.78
CA ALA A 5 12.63 -31.03 -53.60
C ALA A 5 13.33 -29.77 -53.07
N PHE A 6 12.66 -28.62 -53.15
CA PHE A 6 13.11 -27.38 -52.53
C PHE A 6 12.70 -27.38 -51.04
N PRO A 7 13.63 -27.17 -50.09
CA PRO A 7 13.27 -27.02 -48.69
C PRO A 7 12.72 -25.61 -48.45
N SER A 8 11.45 -25.52 -48.04
CA SER A 8 10.86 -24.27 -47.56
C SER A 8 11.45 -23.93 -46.18
N ILE A 9 12.28 -22.89 -46.14
CA ILE A 9 12.80 -22.31 -44.89
C ILE A 9 11.71 -21.38 -44.34
N LEU A 10 11.06 -21.80 -43.25
CA LEU A 10 10.09 -20.99 -42.50
C LEU A 10 10.86 -20.04 -41.57
N ALA A 11 10.96 -18.77 -41.93
CA ALA A 11 11.55 -17.73 -41.09
C ALA A 11 10.59 -17.36 -39.95
N ILE A 12 10.93 -17.77 -38.72
CA ILE A 12 10.20 -17.38 -37.50
C ILE A 12 10.66 -15.96 -37.11
N LEU A 13 9.81 -14.97 -37.36
CA LEU A 13 9.96 -13.61 -36.85
C LEU A 13 9.65 -13.60 -35.35
N ILE A 14 10.70 -13.54 -34.53
CA ILE A 14 10.58 -13.29 -33.09
C ILE A 14 10.34 -11.78 -32.93
N VAL A 15 9.09 -11.39 -32.70
CA VAL A 15 8.75 -10.01 -32.33
C VAL A 15 9.10 -9.85 -30.85
N PRO A 16 10.04 -8.96 -30.47
CA PRO A 16 10.29 -8.67 -29.07
C PRO A 16 9.04 -7.98 -28.50
N THR A 17 8.34 -8.65 -27.60
CA THR A 17 7.28 -8.03 -26.80
C THR A 17 7.95 -7.05 -25.86
N VAL A 18 7.94 -5.76 -26.22
CA VAL A 18 8.30 -4.69 -25.29
C VAL A 18 7.18 -4.65 -24.27
N ALA A 19 7.42 -5.20 -23.08
CA ALA A 19 6.50 -5.03 -21.96
C ALA A 19 6.48 -3.54 -21.65
N ALA A 20 5.41 -2.85 -22.05
CA ALA A 20 5.16 -1.51 -21.58
C ALA A 20 5.07 -1.60 -20.06
N ALA A 21 5.99 -0.93 -19.35
CA ALA A 21 5.80 -0.69 -17.93
C ALA A 21 4.46 0.05 -17.81
N ALA A 22 3.45 -0.61 -17.27
CA ALA A 22 2.19 0.05 -16.99
C ALA A 22 2.52 1.25 -16.09
N GLU A 23 2.19 2.46 -16.54
CA GLU A 23 2.34 3.65 -15.70
C GLU A 23 1.49 3.42 -14.45
N ARG A 24 2.14 3.21 -13.31
CA ARG A 24 1.43 3.13 -12.04
C ARG A 24 0.80 4.49 -11.76
N CYS A 25 -0.40 4.45 -11.22
CA CYS A 25 -1.08 5.64 -10.71
C CYS A 25 -0.26 6.33 -9.61
N GLY A 26 -0.65 7.58 -9.32
CA GLY A 26 -0.28 8.22 -8.06
C GLY A 26 -0.72 7.37 -6.87
N ILE A 27 0.08 7.39 -5.81
CA ILE A 27 -0.13 6.58 -4.61
C ILE A 27 -1.52 6.80 -4.01
N GLU A 28 -2.09 8.00 -4.12
CA GLU A 28 -3.44 8.33 -3.66
C GLU A 28 -4.57 7.54 -4.36
N HIS A 29 -4.26 6.81 -5.43
CA HIS A 29 -5.19 5.92 -6.11
C HIS A 29 -4.84 4.44 -5.96
N ALA A 30 -3.73 4.11 -5.28
CA ALA A 30 -3.22 2.76 -5.19
C ALA A 30 -3.90 1.91 -4.10
N VAL A 31 -4.02 0.62 -4.38
CA VAL A 31 -4.39 -0.42 -3.41
C VAL A 31 -3.26 -1.42 -3.30
N TYR A 32 -2.88 -1.73 -2.07
CA TYR A 32 -1.91 -2.75 -1.71
C TYR A 32 -2.59 -3.85 -0.92
N GLU A 33 -2.07 -5.07 -0.99
CA GLU A 33 -2.60 -6.22 -0.26
C GLU A 33 -1.46 -7.02 0.35
N GLU A 34 -1.66 -7.44 1.59
CA GLU A 34 -0.78 -8.35 2.29
C GLU A 34 -1.08 -9.79 1.86
N ALA A 35 -0.04 -10.59 1.62
CA ALA A 35 -0.12 -11.84 0.87
C ALA A 35 -0.90 -12.96 1.58
N ASP A 36 -0.79 -13.07 2.91
CA ASP A 36 -1.28 -14.24 3.65
C ASP A 36 -2.68 -14.00 4.25
N ALA A 37 -2.86 -12.92 5.00
CA ALA A 37 -4.13 -12.56 5.63
C ALA A 37 -5.10 -11.86 4.68
N GLY A 38 -4.62 -11.36 3.53
CA GLY A 38 -5.43 -10.68 2.52
C GLY A 38 -5.96 -9.32 2.95
N SER A 39 -5.37 -8.73 3.99
CA SER A 39 -5.69 -7.36 4.39
C SER A 39 -5.17 -6.36 3.35
N ARG A 40 -5.86 -5.23 3.18
CA ARG A 40 -5.58 -4.25 2.14
C ARG A 40 -5.29 -2.88 2.73
N LEU A 41 -4.37 -2.16 2.09
CA LEU A 41 -4.16 -0.72 2.27
C LEU A 41 -4.67 -0.01 1.02
N ALA A 42 -5.73 0.80 1.17
CA ALA A 42 -6.27 1.57 0.06
C ALA A 42 -6.07 3.07 0.31
N PHE A 43 -5.15 3.67 -0.44
CA PHE A 43 -4.86 5.10 -0.35
C PHE A 43 -5.95 5.92 -1.03
N ARG A 44 -6.13 7.18 -0.62
CA ARG A 44 -7.10 8.12 -1.21
C ARG A 44 -6.53 9.54 -1.26
N PRO A 45 -7.03 10.40 -2.16
CA PRO A 45 -6.60 11.79 -2.22
C PRO A 45 -6.77 12.49 -0.87
N VAL A 46 -5.77 13.32 -0.54
CA VAL A 46 -5.85 14.29 0.53
C VAL A 46 -6.67 15.48 -0.01
N GLY A 47 -7.71 15.91 0.69
CA GLY A 47 -8.46 17.10 0.32
C GLY A 47 -7.60 18.36 0.45
N GLU A 48 -7.93 19.42 -0.29
CA GLU A 48 -7.12 20.65 -0.35
C GLU A 48 -6.90 21.33 1.03
N ASP A 49 -7.78 21.06 2.00
CA ASP A 49 -7.76 21.69 3.33
C ASP A 49 -6.88 20.97 4.38
N ALA A 50 -6.27 19.84 4.06
CA ALA A 50 -5.51 19.03 5.03
C ALA A 50 -4.00 19.31 4.97
N ALA A 51 -3.60 20.52 5.36
CA ALA A 51 -2.24 21.06 5.17
C ALA A 51 -1.09 20.22 5.75
N ALA A 52 -1.33 19.43 6.80
CA ALA A 52 -0.28 18.62 7.46
C ALA A 52 -0.28 17.13 7.04
N VAL A 53 -1.34 16.67 6.37
CA VAL A 53 -1.51 15.25 6.02
C VAL A 53 -0.95 15.01 4.62
N SER A 54 0.05 14.15 4.49
CA SER A 54 0.63 13.79 3.19
C SER A 54 -0.14 12.67 2.50
N HIS A 55 -0.73 11.74 3.26
CA HIS A 55 -1.51 10.64 2.72
C HIS A 55 -2.67 10.27 3.61
N LEU A 56 -3.78 9.85 2.98
CA LEU A 56 -4.91 9.21 3.64
C LEU A 56 -5.07 7.81 3.09
N PHE A 57 -5.34 6.83 3.94
CA PHE A 57 -5.57 5.45 3.53
C PHE A 57 -6.55 4.75 4.46
N ALA A 58 -7.05 3.60 4.04
CA ALA A 58 -7.84 2.71 4.88
C ALA A 58 -7.19 1.33 4.94
N VAL A 59 -7.24 0.68 6.11
CA VAL A 59 -6.89 -0.74 6.28
C VAL A 59 -8.17 -1.56 6.33
N THR A 60 -8.31 -2.54 5.45
CA THR A 60 -9.49 -3.41 5.41
C THR A 60 -9.13 -4.89 5.35
N GLY A 61 -9.98 -5.76 5.89
CA GLY A 61 -9.82 -7.21 5.81
C GLY A 61 -10.76 -7.93 6.76
N GLY A 62 -11.45 -8.98 6.30
CA GLY A 62 -12.56 -9.56 7.06
C GLY A 62 -13.63 -8.49 7.36
N THR A 63 -13.87 -8.22 8.64
CA THR A 63 -14.72 -7.15 9.17
C THR A 63 -13.92 -5.93 9.66
N LEU A 64 -12.59 -5.98 9.64
CA LEU A 64 -11.73 -4.87 10.02
C LEU A 64 -11.87 -3.72 9.02
N LYS A 65 -12.06 -2.51 9.55
CA LYS A 65 -12.01 -1.25 8.80
C LYS A 65 -11.39 -0.18 9.69
N LEU A 66 -10.21 0.29 9.32
CA LEU A 66 -9.45 1.29 10.05
C LEU A 66 -9.11 2.47 9.14
N ASP A 67 -9.04 3.66 9.72
CA ASP A 67 -8.65 4.87 9.03
C ASP A 67 -7.19 5.18 9.34
N GLY A 68 -6.41 5.41 8.29
CA GLY A 68 -4.99 5.72 8.36
C GLY A 68 -4.68 7.08 7.78
N HIS A 69 -3.70 7.76 8.38
CA HIS A 69 -3.10 8.95 7.80
C HIS A 69 -1.59 8.96 8.01
N ILE A 70 -0.92 9.68 7.14
CA ILE A 70 0.52 9.93 7.21
C ILE A 70 0.70 11.44 7.23
N MET A 71 1.51 11.92 8.17
CA MET A 71 2.01 13.30 8.20
C MET A 71 3.49 13.28 7.91
N TYR A 72 3.99 14.28 7.18
CA TYR A 72 5.42 14.43 6.97
C TYR A 72 6.00 15.35 8.04
N ASP A 73 6.96 14.83 8.81
CA ASP A 73 7.74 15.63 9.75
C ASP A 73 8.95 16.22 9.02
N GLU A 74 8.98 17.54 8.85
CA GLU A 74 10.07 18.24 8.19
C GLU A 74 11.38 18.18 8.99
N ASP A 75 11.29 18.26 10.32
CA ASP A 75 12.45 18.27 11.22
C ASP A 75 13.07 16.87 11.30
N GLY A 76 12.23 15.85 11.47
CA GLY A 76 12.64 14.45 11.44
C GLY A 76 12.98 13.92 10.05
N ARG A 77 12.57 14.65 8.99
CA ARG A 77 12.64 14.22 7.58
C ARG A 77 12.10 12.81 7.38
N ARG A 78 10.97 12.49 8.01
CA ARG A 78 10.34 11.17 7.97
C ARG A 78 8.81 11.30 8.00
N PRO A 79 8.10 10.42 7.28
CA PRO A 79 6.67 10.28 7.46
C PRO A 79 6.37 9.63 8.81
N SER A 80 5.35 10.13 9.51
CA SER A 80 4.76 9.50 10.68
C SER A 80 3.34 9.09 10.34
N GLY A 81 3.08 7.79 10.40
CA GLY A 81 1.78 7.20 10.16
C GLY A 81 1.04 6.90 11.46
N MET A 82 -0.28 7.03 11.41
CA MET A 82 -1.19 6.61 12.47
C MET A 82 -2.39 5.88 11.86
N ILE A 83 -2.81 4.78 12.48
CA ILE A 83 -4.01 4.03 12.13
C ILE A 83 -4.93 4.01 13.33
N MET A 84 -6.20 4.34 13.08
CA MET A 84 -7.22 4.63 14.06
C MET A 84 -8.46 3.78 13.81
N ASN A 85 -9.16 3.43 14.89
CA ASN A 85 -10.44 2.73 14.84
C ASN A 85 -11.56 3.64 15.35
N ASN A 86 -12.28 4.29 14.43
CA ASN A 86 -13.44 5.12 14.73
C ASN A 86 -13.19 6.12 15.88
N CYS A 87 -12.07 6.84 15.81
CA CYS A 87 -11.74 7.86 16.80
C CYS A 87 -12.78 8.98 16.82
N PRO A 88 -13.11 9.53 18.00
CA PRO A 88 -14.03 10.65 18.09
C PRO A 88 -13.46 11.89 17.38
N GLU A 89 -14.36 12.75 16.93
CA GLU A 89 -14.03 14.05 16.32
C GLU A 89 -14.45 15.20 17.25
N GLY A 90 -13.86 16.38 17.08
CA GLY A 90 -14.17 17.58 17.86
C GLY A 90 -13.25 17.78 19.07
N ASP A 91 -13.83 18.12 20.22
CA ASP A 91 -13.09 18.33 21.47
C ASP A 91 -12.68 16.98 22.08
N VAL A 92 -11.52 16.48 21.65
CA VAL A 92 -10.98 15.16 22.03
C VAL A 92 -9.68 15.32 22.79
N THR A 93 -9.52 14.54 23.85
CA THR A 93 -8.29 14.53 24.64
C THR A 93 -7.24 13.63 24.01
N GLY A 94 -5.98 13.80 24.42
CA GLY A 94 -4.92 12.87 24.02
C GLY A 94 -5.16 11.43 24.50
N ASP A 95 -5.90 11.23 25.60
CA ASP A 95 -6.29 9.90 26.06
C ASP A 95 -7.33 9.26 25.14
N ASP A 96 -8.31 10.04 24.66
CA ASP A 96 -9.32 9.55 23.72
C ASP A 96 -8.65 9.07 22.42
N ILE A 97 -7.72 9.88 21.88
CA ILE A 97 -6.96 9.52 20.68
C ILE A 97 -6.12 8.26 20.93
N ARG A 98 -5.41 8.16 22.05
CA ARG A 98 -4.62 6.95 22.36
C ARG A 98 -5.48 5.70 22.48
N ALA A 99 -6.69 5.82 23.04
CA ALA A 99 -7.57 4.67 23.24
C ALA A 99 -8.12 4.10 21.93
N CYS A 100 -8.25 4.91 20.88
CA CYS A 100 -8.75 4.50 19.58
C CYS A 100 -7.64 4.34 18.51
N THR A 101 -6.40 4.72 18.80
CA THR A 101 -5.24 4.46 17.95
C THR A 101 -4.82 2.99 18.03
N VAL A 102 -4.74 2.34 16.87
CA VAL A 102 -4.32 0.94 16.74
C VAL A 102 -2.82 0.85 16.50
N TRP A 103 -2.27 1.72 15.66
CA TRP A 103 -0.86 1.69 15.26
C TRP A 103 -0.30 3.09 15.05
N THR A 104 0.98 3.26 15.36
CA THR A 104 1.79 4.42 15.01
C THR A 104 3.16 3.94 14.54
N GLY A 105 3.70 4.52 13.47
CA GLY A 105 5.02 4.15 12.98
C GLY A 105 5.44 4.87 11.72
N ILE A 106 6.57 4.49 11.13
CA ILE A 106 7.10 5.09 9.90
C ILE A 106 6.82 4.13 8.74
N PRO A 107 5.98 4.51 7.76
CA PRO A 107 5.79 3.73 6.55
C PRO A 107 6.95 3.94 5.56
N TYR A 108 7.32 2.88 4.84
CA TYR A 108 8.40 2.92 3.85
C TYR A 108 7.93 2.41 2.48
N ALA A 109 8.48 3.00 1.43
CA ALA A 109 8.38 2.46 0.07
C ALA A 109 9.41 1.35 -0.12
N VAL A 110 9.02 0.29 -0.83
CA VAL A 110 9.94 -0.79 -1.20
C VAL A 110 9.93 -0.96 -2.73
N ALA A 111 11.14 -1.02 -3.31
CA ALA A 111 11.34 -1.38 -4.71
C ALA A 111 11.58 -2.89 -4.81
N ALA A 112 10.65 -3.64 -5.40
CA ALA A 112 10.68 -5.09 -5.42
C ALA A 112 11.88 -5.64 -6.20
N ALA A 113 12.29 -4.96 -7.27
CA ALA A 113 13.41 -5.40 -8.11
C ALA A 113 14.77 -5.34 -7.41
N THR A 114 14.96 -4.41 -6.47
CA THR A 114 16.25 -4.18 -5.81
C THR A 114 16.23 -4.50 -4.31
N GLY A 115 15.03 -4.64 -3.72
CA GLY A 115 14.83 -4.69 -2.28
C GLY A 115 15.15 -3.36 -1.58
N GLN A 116 15.32 -2.27 -2.31
CA GLN A 116 15.61 -0.96 -1.72
C GLN A 116 14.40 -0.48 -0.91
N ILE A 117 14.67 -0.04 0.32
CA ILE A 117 13.70 0.59 1.21
C ILE A 117 14.00 2.09 1.23
N ASP A 118 12.98 2.90 0.99
CA ASP A 118 13.09 4.36 1.00
C ASP A 118 11.92 5.01 1.76
N ILE A 119 12.06 6.30 2.03
CA ILE A 119 10.99 7.13 2.56
C ILE A 119 9.82 7.12 1.57
N LEU A 120 8.61 6.95 2.09
CA LEU A 120 7.41 7.11 1.28
C LEU A 120 7.38 8.53 0.70
N GLY A 121 7.23 8.64 -0.62
CA GLY A 121 7.21 9.92 -1.32
C GLY A 121 6.07 10.83 -0.85
N PRO A 122 6.10 12.14 -1.22
CA PRO A 122 5.02 13.07 -0.91
C PRO A 122 3.72 12.69 -1.64
N ALA A 123 2.62 13.38 -1.32
CA ALA A 123 1.35 13.29 -2.05
C ALA A 123 1.58 13.46 -3.56
N GLY A 124 0.86 12.69 -4.40
CA GLY A 124 1.01 12.73 -5.86
C GLY A 124 2.25 12.01 -6.40
N SER A 125 3.09 11.42 -5.54
CA SER A 125 4.16 10.53 -6.00
C SER A 125 3.60 9.25 -6.62
N GLN A 126 4.35 8.66 -7.54
CA GLN A 126 3.97 7.38 -8.13
C GLN A 126 3.90 6.28 -7.06
N ALA A 127 2.92 5.38 -7.17
CA ALA A 127 2.77 4.23 -6.28
C ALA A 127 4.03 3.33 -6.31
N PRO A 128 4.70 3.06 -5.16
CA PRO A 128 5.79 2.09 -5.08
C PRO A 128 5.34 0.65 -5.35
N ASP A 129 6.30 -0.28 -5.50
CA ASP A 129 6.00 -1.70 -5.72
C ASP A 129 5.36 -2.35 -4.48
N ALA A 130 5.78 -1.91 -3.28
CA ALA A 130 5.21 -2.33 -2.01
C ALA A 130 5.39 -1.25 -0.93
N ILE A 131 4.61 -1.38 0.14
CA ILE A 131 4.70 -0.56 1.34
C ILE A 131 5.00 -1.45 2.53
N LEU A 132 6.03 -1.09 3.27
CA LEU A 132 6.34 -1.69 4.57
C LEU A 132 5.71 -0.83 5.68
N MET A 133 4.93 -1.47 6.54
CA MET A 133 4.22 -0.91 7.69
C MET A 133 4.74 -1.57 8.98
N PRO A 134 5.93 -1.20 9.48
CA PRO A 134 6.58 -1.93 10.57
C PRO A 134 5.70 -2.03 11.82
N GLY A 135 5.50 -3.25 12.31
CA GLY A 135 4.75 -3.54 13.53
C GLY A 135 3.22 -3.48 13.38
N LEU A 136 2.66 -3.31 12.18
CA LEU A 136 1.21 -3.26 11.98
C LEU A 136 0.54 -4.60 12.33
N GLY A 137 1.13 -5.72 11.92
CA GLY A 137 0.60 -7.05 12.26
C GLY A 137 0.45 -7.26 13.77
N PRO A 138 1.54 -7.12 14.55
CA PRO A 138 1.49 -7.16 16.01
C PRO A 138 0.50 -6.14 16.61
N ALA A 139 0.44 -4.92 16.09
CA ALA A 139 -0.50 -3.91 16.57
C ALA A 139 -1.97 -4.35 16.40
N ILE A 140 -2.33 -4.90 15.24
CA ILE A 140 -3.67 -5.47 15.01
C ILE A 140 -3.91 -6.65 15.96
N ARG A 141 -2.95 -7.58 16.08
CA ARG A 141 -3.08 -8.78 16.91
C ARG A 141 -3.26 -8.46 18.40
N HIS A 142 -2.60 -7.43 18.90
CA HIS A 142 -2.70 -7.01 20.30
C HIS A 142 -3.80 -6.00 20.57
N SER A 143 -4.50 -5.51 19.54
CA SER A 143 -5.65 -4.65 19.70
C SER A 143 -6.89 -5.42 20.18
N ALA A 144 -7.84 -4.69 20.76
CA ALA A 144 -9.16 -5.23 21.11
C ALA A 144 -10.01 -5.65 19.89
N LEU A 145 -9.51 -5.44 18.66
CA LEU A 145 -10.20 -5.74 17.41
C LEU A 145 -9.93 -7.15 16.90
N TRP A 146 -8.84 -7.79 17.35
CA TRP A 146 -8.38 -9.06 16.77
C TRP A 146 -9.49 -10.13 16.71
N ASP A 147 -10.13 -10.42 17.83
CA ASP A 147 -11.18 -11.45 17.93
C ASP A 147 -12.42 -11.14 17.10
N LYS A 148 -12.61 -9.85 16.73
CA LYS A 148 -13.75 -9.36 15.95
C LYS A 148 -13.38 -8.99 14.51
N SER A 149 -12.10 -9.14 14.12
CA SER A 149 -11.57 -8.67 12.84
C SER A 149 -11.98 -9.53 11.67
N GLY A 150 -12.30 -10.81 11.91
CA GLY A 150 -12.60 -11.78 10.85
C GLY A 150 -11.41 -12.07 9.93
N LEU A 151 -10.20 -11.64 10.29
CA LEU A 151 -8.98 -12.00 9.58
C LEU A 151 -8.66 -13.48 9.82
N LYS A 152 -8.14 -14.15 8.79
CA LYS A 152 -7.77 -15.57 8.85
C LYS A 152 -6.47 -15.79 9.63
N ASP A 153 -5.53 -14.87 9.46
CA ASP A 153 -4.20 -14.87 10.05
C ASP A 153 -3.81 -13.43 10.44
N VAL A 154 -2.74 -13.30 11.24
CA VAL A 154 -2.18 -11.98 11.54
C VAL A 154 -1.44 -11.50 10.30
N PRO A 155 -1.78 -10.31 9.75
CA PRO A 155 -1.12 -9.82 8.55
C PRO A 155 0.36 -9.55 8.82
N TRP A 156 1.20 -9.83 7.84
CA TRP A 156 2.57 -9.32 7.83
C TRP A 156 2.60 -7.80 7.64
N ASP A 157 3.77 -7.22 7.87
CA ASP A 157 3.97 -5.77 7.76
C ASP A 157 4.17 -5.30 6.30
N LEU A 158 4.29 -6.21 5.33
CA LEU A 158 4.55 -5.89 3.93
C LEU A 158 3.28 -5.99 3.09
N TYR A 159 2.94 -4.92 2.38
CA TYR A 159 1.79 -4.84 1.49
C TYR A 159 2.24 -4.58 0.06
N GLU A 160 1.91 -5.48 -0.84
CA GLU A 160 2.35 -5.41 -2.25
C GLU A 160 1.31 -4.70 -3.10
N PHE A 161 1.76 -3.94 -4.10
CA PHE A 161 0.89 -3.23 -5.02
C PHE A 161 -0.02 -4.20 -5.77
N ARG A 162 -1.31 -3.88 -5.85
CA ARG A 162 -2.31 -4.73 -6.53
C ARG A 162 -2.95 -4.04 -7.71
N GLU A 163 -3.49 -2.85 -7.50
CA GLU A 163 -4.28 -2.17 -8.51
C GLU A 163 -4.34 -0.66 -8.27
N CYS A 164 -4.71 0.04 -9.34
CA CYS A 164 -5.13 1.43 -9.28
C CYS A 164 -6.65 1.47 -9.26
N LYS A 165 -7.21 2.28 -8.37
CA LYS A 165 -8.64 2.60 -8.40
C LYS A 165 -8.93 3.49 -9.61
N ALA A 166 -10.17 3.43 -10.09
CA ALA A 166 -10.67 4.39 -11.07
C ALA A 166 -10.52 5.82 -10.50
N GLN A 167 -10.06 6.72 -11.37
CA GLN A 167 -9.85 8.15 -11.08
C GLN A 167 -11.15 8.93 -11.30
#